data_AF-A0A5A5RIW8-F1
#
_entry.id   AF-A0A5A5RIW8-F1
#
_cell.length_a   1.000
_cell.length_b   1.000
_cell.length_c   1.000
_cell.angle_alpha   90.00
_cell.angle_beta   90.00
_cell.angle_gamma   90.00
#
_symmetry.space_group_name_H-M   'P 1'
#
loop_
_entity.id
_entity.type
_entity.pdbx_description
1 polymer ?
#
loop_
_entity_poly.entity_id
_entity_poly.type
_entity_poly.pdbx_seq_one_letter_code
_entity_poly.pdbx_strand_id
1 'polypeptide(L)'
;MLCSAKGCPIAVEVFEGNTSDGATLSGQIEKVRKGWGIENVVWVSDRGIFTNSKIKELVKPIEGLDYITGLTKPQIRKLAEVEVIQLGLFEQVNLVEFESED
;
A
#
# COMPACT_ATOMS: atom_id res chain seq x y z
N MET A 1 2.79 6.15 7.52
CA MET A 1 3.88 5.55 8.33
C MET A 1 5.02 5.21 7.38
N LEU A 2 6.27 5.48 7.76
CA LEU A 2 7.47 5.00 7.07
C LEU A 2 8.18 3.98 7.97
N CYS A 3 8.68 2.91 7.36
CA CYS A 3 9.42 1.86 8.03
C CYS A 3 10.78 1.66 7.39
N SER A 4 11.75 1.24 8.20
CA SER A 4 13.01 0.67 7.72
C SER A 4 12.77 -0.65 6.97
N ALA A 5 13.78 -1.15 6.25
CA ALA A 5 13.73 -2.45 5.57
C ALA A 5 13.47 -3.64 6.53
N LYS A 6 13.73 -3.49 7.83
CA LYS A 6 13.42 -4.51 8.86
C LYS A 6 11.98 -4.43 9.38
N GLY A 7 11.16 -3.53 8.85
CA GLY A 7 9.80 -3.28 9.33
C GLY A 7 9.71 -2.41 10.58
N CYS A 8 10.83 -1.90 11.11
CA CYS A 8 10.82 -0.98 12.25
C CYS A 8 10.27 0.39 11.82
N PRO A 9 9.19 0.92 12.43
CA PRO A 9 8.66 2.25 12.13
C PRO A 9 9.70 3.33 12.44
N ILE A 10 9.87 4.27 11.50
CA ILE A 10 10.82 5.40 11.64
C ILE A 10 10.13 6.76 11.56
N ALA A 11 8.92 6.84 11.01
CA ALA A 11 8.13 8.06 11.01
C ALA A 11 6.63 7.78 10.91
N VAL A 12 5.84 8.64 11.53
CA VAL A 12 4.37 8.66 11.42
C VAL A 12 3.92 10.09 11.17
N GLU A 13 2.88 10.22 10.36
CA GLU A 13 2.19 11.48 10.11
C GLU A 13 0.70 11.19 10.14
N VAL A 14 -0.05 12.09 10.77
CA VAL A 14 -1.48 11.99 10.96
C VAL A 14 -2.10 13.19 10.26
N PHE A 15 -3.10 12.93 9.43
CA PHE A 15 -3.84 13.95 8.69
C PHE A 15 -5.21 14.15 9.31
N GLU A 16 -5.80 15.33 9.10
CA GLU A 16 -7.20 15.56 9.46
C GLU A 16 -8.12 14.62 8.67
N GLY A 17 -9.16 14.09 9.33
CA GLY A 17 -10.02 13.03 8.76
C GLY A 17 -10.86 13.46 7.54
N ASN A 18 -10.91 14.75 7.23
CA ASN A 18 -11.51 15.32 6.02
C ASN A 18 -10.54 15.36 4.83
N THR A 19 -9.28 14.98 5.01
CA THR A 19 -8.28 14.99 3.93
C THR A 19 -8.42 13.71 3.11
N SER A 20 -8.69 13.83 1.81
CA SER A 20 -8.75 12.65 0.96
C SER A 20 -7.39 11.94 0.90
N ASP A 21 -7.39 10.61 1.06
CA ASP A 21 -6.16 9.80 0.99
C ASP A 21 -5.39 9.99 -0.31
N GLY A 22 -6.08 10.37 -1.39
CA GLY A 22 -5.43 10.66 -2.65
C GLY A 22 -4.61 11.93 -2.67
N ALA A 23 -5.01 12.93 -1.88
CA ALA A 23 -4.31 14.20 -1.79
C ALA A 23 -3.04 14.10 -0.92
N THR A 24 -2.95 13.10 -0.03
CA THR A 24 -1.79 12.95 0.86
C THR A 24 -0.60 12.32 0.16
N LEU A 25 -0.81 11.43 -0.82
CA LEU A 25 0.24 10.63 -1.44
C LEU A 25 1.36 11.47 -2.09
N SER A 26 1.01 12.48 -2.89
CA SER A 26 1.99 13.32 -3.58
C SER A 26 2.87 14.10 -2.60
N GLY A 27 2.26 14.71 -1.58
CA GLY A 27 2.98 15.44 -0.53
C GLY A 27 3.88 14.51 0.30
N GLN A 28 3.43 13.29 0.55
CA GLN A 28 4.23 12.27 1.24
C GLN A 28 5.44 11.82 0.41
N ILE A 29 5.26 11.58 -0.89
CA ILE A 29 6.37 11.27 -1.81
C ILE A 29 7.37 12.43 -1.81
N GLU A 30 6.90 13.67 -1.92
CA GLU A 30 7.77 14.84 -1.93
C GLU A 30 8.57 14.99 -0.63
N LYS A 31 7.91 14.82 0.52
CA LYS A 31 8.55 14.90 1.84
C LYS A 31 9.65 13.85 2.01
N VAL A 32 9.39 12.60 1.61
CA VAL A 32 10.37 11.53 1.72
C VAL A 32 11.54 11.74 0.77
N ARG A 33 11.27 12.11 -0.49
CA ARG A 33 12.30 12.30 -1.52
C ARG A 33 13.14 13.56 -1.28
N LYS A 34 12.49 14.72 -1.15
CA LYS A 34 13.18 16.02 -1.05
C LYS A 34 13.48 16.41 0.38
N GLY A 35 12.57 16.14 1.31
CA GLY A 35 12.74 16.50 2.71
C GLY A 35 13.75 15.63 3.43
N TRP A 36 13.79 14.32 3.14
CA TRP A 36 14.69 13.36 3.81
C TRP A 36 15.79 12.80 2.91
N GLY A 37 15.77 13.08 1.61
CA GLY A 37 16.80 12.60 0.68
C GLY A 37 16.77 11.08 0.45
N ILE A 38 15.66 10.41 0.76
CA ILE A 38 15.55 8.96 0.58
C ILE A 38 15.23 8.68 -0.89
N GLU A 39 16.16 8.07 -1.61
CA GLU A 39 16.00 7.81 -3.04
C GLU A 39 15.25 6.52 -3.32
N ASN A 40 15.44 5.48 -2.50
CA ASN A 40 14.84 4.16 -2.74
C ASN A 40 13.73 3.88 -1.74
N VAL A 41 12.48 3.83 -2.22
CA VAL A 41 11.28 3.66 -1.38
C VAL A 41 10.26 2.78 -2.09
N VAL A 42 9.70 1.83 -1.35
CA VAL A 42 8.53 1.05 -1.78
C VAL A 42 7.30 1.55 -1.05
N TRP A 43 6.34 2.13 -1.77
CA TRP A 43 5.06 2.55 -1.21
C TRP A 43 4.09 1.38 -1.11
N VAL A 44 3.65 1.07 0.10
CA VAL A 44 2.64 0.03 0.35
C VAL A 44 1.32 0.70 0.70
N SER A 45 0.27 0.45 -0.07
CA SER A 45 -1.02 1.09 0.16
C SER A 45 -2.19 0.33 -0.45
N ASP A 46 -3.38 0.53 0.09
CA ASP A 46 -4.60 -0.07 -0.43
C ASP A 46 -4.90 0.41 -1.86
N ARG A 47 -5.60 -0.45 -2.61
CA ARG A 47 -5.96 -0.25 -4.00
C ARG A 47 -6.85 0.97 -4.21
N GLY A 48 -7.64 1.36 -3.21
CA GLY A 48 -8.44 2.60 -3.25
C GLY A 48 -7.59 3.87 -3.32
N ILE A 49 -6.46 3.87 -2.62
CA ILE A 49 -5.52 5.00 -2.58
C ILE A 49 -4.65 5.01 -3.84
N PHE A 50 -4.05 3.87 -4.16
CA PHE A 50 -3.15 3.68 -5.29
C PHE A 50 -3.90 3.23 -6.56
N THR A 51 -4.56 4.18 -7.21
CA THR A 51 -5.20 3.94 -8.51
C THR A 51 -4.16 3.82 -9.63
N ASN A 52 -4.53 3.14 -10.72
CA ASN A 52 -3.67 3.02 -11.90
C ASN A 52 -3.25 4.38 -12.49
N SER A 53 -4.09 5.41 -12.39
CA SER A 53 -3.73 6.76 -12.82
C SER A 53 -2.62 7.35 -11.95
N LYS A 54 -2.78 7.33 -10.62
CA LYS A 54 -1.77 7.83 -9.68
C LYS A 54 -0.45 7.08 -9.79
N ILE A 55 -0.47 5.76 -9.99
CA ILE A 55 0.76 4.99 -10.23
C ILE A 55 1.52 5.53 -11.43
N LYS A 56 0.81 5.75 -12.55
CA LYS A 56 1.44 6.25 -13.78
C LYS A 56 1.94 7.68 -13.65
N GLU A 57 1.26 8.50 -12.88
CA GLU A 57 1.57 9.93 -12.70
C GLU A 57 2.65 10.18 -11.65
N LEU A 58 2.57 9.50 -10.51
CA LEU A 58 3.35 9.85 -9.32
C LEU A 58 4.48 8.86 -9.01
N VAL A 59 4.42 7.63 -9.51
CA VAL A 59 5.39 6.59 -9.16
C VAL A 59 6.27 6.19 -10.34
N LYS A 60 5.67 5.70 -11.42
CA LYS A 60 6.43 5.24 -12.60
C LYS A 60 7.44 6.24 -13.18
N PRO A 61 7.20 7.57 -13.14
CA PRO A 61 8.17 8.54 -13.66
C PRO A 61 9.41 8.76 -12.77
N ILE A 62 9.41 8.25 -11.53
CA ILE A 62 10.44 8.55 -10.53
C ILE A 62 11.31 7.30 -10.30
N GLU A 63 12.60 7.40 -10.65
CA GLU A 63 13.56 6.34 -10.38
C GLU A 63 13.75 6.10 -8.87
N GLY A 64 13.84 4.82 -8.46
CA GLY A 64 13.92 4.40 -7.06
C GLY A 64 12.58 4.42 -6.32
N LEU A 65 11.47 4.72 -7.00
CA LEU A 65 10.13 4.71 -6.43
C LEU A 65 9.34 3.50 -6.91
N ASP A 66 9.16 2.52 -6.02
CA ASP A 66 8.40 1.31 -6.27
C ASP A 66 7.10 1.31 -5.45
N TYR A 67 6.22 0.35 -5.73
CA TYR A 67 4.93 0.25 -5.03
C TYR A 67 4.43 -1.19 -4.88
N ILE A 68 3.66 -1.40 -3.82
CA ILE A 68 2.85 -2.59 -3.56
C ILE A 68 1.42 -2.11 -3.29
N THR A 69 0.45 -2.67 -4.02
CA THR A 69 -0.97 -2.33 -3.80
C THR A 69 -1.86 -3.54 -4.01
N GLY A 70 -3.10 -3.46 -3.53
CA GLY A 70 -4.09 -4.51 -3.69
C GLY A 70 -4.50 -4.73 -5.15
N LEU A 71 -4.99 -5.92 -5.46
CA LEU A 71 -5.50 -6.26 -6.77
C LEU A 71 -6.97 -5.80 -6.93
N THR A 72 -7.37 -5.45 -8.15
CA THR A 72 -8.78 -5.21 -8.48
C THR A 72 -9.54 -6.52 -8.67
N LYS A 73 -10.87 -6.50 -8.49
CA LYS A 73 -11.75 -7.67 -8.75
C LYS A 73 -11.49 -8.32 -10.13
N PRO A 74 -11.37 -7.58 -11.25
CA PRO A 74 -11.02 -8.19 -12.54
C PRO A 74 -9.64 -8.85 -12.57
N GLN A 75 -8.63 -8.26 -11.92
CA GLN A 75 -7.30 -8.87 -11.82
C GLN A 75 -7.33 -10.17 -11.01
N ILE A 76 -8.05 -10.18 -9.90
CA ILE A 76 -8.23 -11.39 -9.07
C ILE A 76 -8.90 -12.49 -9.89
N ARG A 77 -9.99 -12.20 -10.63
CA ARG A 77 -10.65 -13.17 -11.51
C ARG A 77 -9.70 -13.76 -12.54
N LYS A 78 -8.94 -12.90 -13.23
CA LYS A 78 -7.97 -13.35 -14.23
C LYS A 78 -6.89 -14.26 -13.63
N LEU A 79 -6.42 -13.96 -12.42
CA LEU A 79 -5.42 -14.80 -11.72
C LEU A 79 -6.01 -16.12 -11.25
N ALA A 80 -7.28 -16.13 -10.82
CA ALA A 80 -7.99 -17.36 -10.45
C ALA A 80 -8.17 -18.28 -11.68
N GLU A 81 -8.50 -17.72 -12.85
CA GLU A 81 -8.69 -18.47 -14.10
C GLU A 81 -7.41 -19.19 -14.57
N VAL A 82 -6.23 -18.64 -14.29
CA VAL A 82 -4.94 -19.27 -14.62
C VAL A 82 -4.36 -20.11 -13.48
N GLU A 83 -5.15 -20.36 -12.43
CA GLU A 83 -4.80 -21.23 -11.30
C GLU A 83 -3.49 -20.87 -10.57
N VAL A 84 -3.09 -19.59 -10.59
CA VAL A 84 -1.87 -19.12 -9.89
C VAL A 84 -2.12 -18.66 -8.45
N ILE A 85 -3.37 -18.65 -8.00
CA ILE A 85 -3.73 -18.31 -6.63
C ILE A 85 -3.63 -19.58 -5.78
N GLN A 86 -2.76 -19.59 -4.77
CA GLN A 86 -2.67 -20.68 -3.81
C GLN A 86 -3.86 -20.62 -2.84
N LEU A 87 -4.98 -21.23 -3.24
CA LEU A 87 -6.22 -21.24 -2.46
C LEU A 87 -6.06 -21.85 -1.06
N GLY A 88 -5.12 -22.78 -0.88
CA GLY A 88 -4.78 -23.36 0.43
C GLY A 88 -4.30 -22.35 1.48
N LEU A 89 -3.85 -21.15 1.08
CA LEU A 89 -3.54 -20.06 2.02
C LEU A 89 -4.79 -19.35 2.58
N PHE A 90 -5.93 -19.53 1.93
CA PHE A 90 -7.22 -18.94 2.29
C PHE A 90 -8.17 -19.98 2.89
N GLU A 91 -7.70 -21.21 3.12
CA GLU A 91 -8.42 -22.17 3.94
C GLU A 91 -8.52 -21.64 5.38
N GLN A 92 -9.61 -21.95 6.07
CA GLN A 92 -9.79 -21.60 7.47
C GLN A 92 -8.81 -22.40 8.33
N VAL A 93 -7.57 -21.93 8.42
CA VAL A 93 -6.56 -22.47 9.32
C VAL A 93 -6.28 -21.43 10.40
N ASN A 94 -6.40 -21.82 11.67
CA ASN A 94 -6.07 -20.99 12.84
C ASN A 94 -6.88 -19.68 12.96
N LEU A 95 -8.15 -19.66 12.55
CA LEU A 95 -9.05 -18.52 12.84
C LEU A 95 -9.39 -18.50 14.33
N VAL A 96 -9.21 -17.34 14.97
CA VAL A 96 -9.68 -17.06 16.33
C VAL A 96 -10.52 -15.80 16.28
N GLU A 97 -11.74 -15.88 16.77
CA GLU A 97 -12.65 -14.76 16.95
C GLU A 97 -12.62 -14.35 18.42
N PHE A 98 -12.58 -13.04 18.68
CA PHE A 98 -12.64 -12.48 20.02
C PHE A 98 -13.87 -11.58 20.10
N GLU A 99 -14.68 -11.81 21.13
CA GLU A 99 -15.81 -10.95 21.51
C GLU A 99 -15.51 -10.40 22.91
N SER A 100 -15.77 -9.12 23.14
CA SER A 100 -15.69 -8.48 24.45
C SER A 100 -17.02 -7.82 24.72
N GLU A 101 -17.60 -8.08 25.89
CA GLU A 101 -18.63 -7.20 26.44
C GLU A 101 -17.96 -5.90 26.91
N ASP A 102 -18.67 -4.78 26.77
CA ASP A 102 -18.22 -3.45 27.23
C ASP A 102 -17.96 -3.40 28.74
#